data_AF-A0A956K9H6-F1
#
_entry.id   AF-A0A956K9H6-F1
#
_cell.length_a   1.000
_cell.length_b   1.000
_cell.length_c   1.000
_cell.angle_alpha   90.00
_cell.angle_beta   90.00
_cell.angle_gamma   90.00
#
_symmetry.space_group_name_H-M   'P 1'
#
loop_
_entity.id
_entity.type
_entity.pdbx_description
1 polymer ?
#
loop_
_entity_poly.entity_id
_entity_poly.type
_entity_poly.pdbx_seq_one_letter_code
_entity_poly.pdbx_strand_id
1 'polypeptide(L)'
;MSERTPAPGLVVERASRASQPVASPVAFTRPILANHEADALVAYGAAGERSAEQLLTDVARVAAVLPAGDPEGTDEREILCVAGDRYHFAVALLAAWQRGHRVALPPNAQPELLRQLSDDPAISLVIHDTDEMSGLDLRPLLDERVTTPAEPLTLAPLAAGRHLATVWTSGSTGEHQRHPKTAGQLFAEALIQTELFGLWGMRVVATVPSHHIYGLLFSVLVPLVSGGAFSRQTPLHAVVVRSTLIETGADVLVSVPAHLRALRLLDPGQLPKLARVFSSAAPLPPETARMLHDRFRLAVTEVLGSTETGGIASRV
;
A
#
# COMPACT_ATOMS: atom_id res chain seq x y z
N MET A 1 71.37 -48.04 28.37
CA MET A 1 71.28 -46.68 28.95
C MET A 1 71.73 -45.68 27.91
N SER A 2 70.78 -45.05 27.21
CA SER A 2 70.86 -43.68 26.74
C SER A 2 69.54 -43.39 26.00
N GLU A 3 68.72 -42.59 26.66
CA GLU A 3 67.40 -42.14 26.23
C GLU A 3 67.52 -41.28 24.97
N ARG A 4 66.57 -41.45 24.05
CA ARG A 4 66.27 -40.42 23.03
C ARG A 4 64.82 -40.01 23.17
N THR A 5 64.66 -38.82 23.70
CA THR A 5 63.44 -38.04 23.89
C THR A 5 62.75 -37.77 22.55
N PRO A 6 61.42 -37.95 22.41
CA PRO A 6 60.67 -37.42 21.27
C PRO A 6 60.30 -35.95 21.47
N ALA A 7 60.25 -35.20 20.36
CA ALA A 7 59.92 -33.78 20.30
C ALA A 7 58.47 -33.47 20.78
N PRO A 8 58.22 -32.28 21.35
CA PRO A 8 56.89 -31.91 21.82
C PRO A 8 55.92 -31.66 20.65
N GLY A 9 54.73 -32.25 20.75
CA GLY A 9 53.64 -32.11 19.78
C GLY A 9 53.07 -30.70 19.73
N LEU A 10 52.72 -30.27 18.53
CA LEU A 10 51.91 -29.07 18.27
C LEU A 10 50.54 -29.23 18.94
N VAL A 11 50.28 -28.46 20.00
CA VAL A 11 48.93 -28.29 20.54
C VAL A 11 48.20 -27.31 19.62
N VAL A 12 47.30 -27.82 18.79
CA VAL A 12 46.33 -26.98 18.07
C VAL A 12 45.25 -26.58 19.08
N GLU A 13 45.45 -25.40 19.67
CA GLU A 13 44.48 -24.76 20.54
C GLU A 13 43.24 -24.37 19.71
N ARG A 14 42.18 -25.19 19.78
CA ARG A 14 40.87 -24.83 19.24
C ARG A 14 40.30 -23.72 20.10
N ALA A 15 40.47 -22.48 19.67
CA ALA A 15 39.76 -21.33 20.22
C ALA A 15 38.25 -21.57 20.07
N SER A 16 37.59 -21.97 21.16
CA SER A 16 36.14 -21.96 21.25
C SER A 16 35.68 -20.51 21.27
N ARG A 17 35.35 -19.96 20.10
CA ARG A 17 34.55 -18.74 20.04
C ARG A 17 33.16 -19.09 20.55
N ALA A 18 32.90 -18.73 21.80
CA ALA A 18 31.54 -18.58 22.28
C ALA A 18 30.80 -17.66 21.31
N SER A 19 29.80 -18.21 20.63
CA SER A 19 28.87 -17.47 19.79
C SER A 19 28.12 -16.48 20.68
N GLN A 20 28.54 -15.22 20.61
CA GLN A 20 27.71 -14.12 21.09
C GLN A 20 26.41 -14.12 20.26
N PRO A 21 25.23 -13.94 20.89
CA PRO A 21 24.00 -13.80 20.14
C PRO A 21 24.13 -12.54 19.28
N VAL A 22 24.02 -12.71 17.96
CA VAL A 22 23.87 -11.59 17.04
C VAL A 22 22.53 -10.95 17.37
N ALA A 23 22.54 -9.86 18.13
CA ALA A 23 21.39 -8.99 18.22
C ALA A 23 21.12 -8.48 16.80
N SER A 24 20.04 -8.97 16.19
CA SER A 24 19.56 -8.47 14.92
C SER A 24 19.22 -6.99 15.10
N PRO A 25 19.83 -6.03 14.38
CA PRO A 25 19.40 -4.65 14.48
C PRO A 25 18.02 -4.58 13.84
N VAL A 26 16.99 -4.46 14.66
CA VAL A 26 15.63 -4.15 14.19
C VAL A 26 15.71 -2.75 13.57
N ALA A 27 15.96 -2.68 12.27
CA ALA A 27 15.94 -1.41 11.55
C ALA A 27 14.51 -0.87 11.56
N PHE A 28 14.33 0.35 12.05
CA PHE A 28 13.05 1.04 12.04
C PHE A 28 12.92 1.89 10.78
N THR A 29 11.70 2.03 10.28
CA THR A 29 11.38 2.81 9.08
C THR A 29 10.40 3.94 9.43
N ARG A 30 10.62 5.13 8.87
CA ARG A 30 9.68 6.28 8.90
C ARG A 30 9.57 6.95 7.51
N PRO A 31 9.17 6.21 6.46
CA PRO A 31 9.16 6.78 5.11
C PRO A 31 7.87 7.56 4.81
N ILE A 32 6.79 7.28 5.53
CA ILE A 32 5.48 7.90 5.31
C ILE A 32 5.54 9.37 5.70
N LEU A 33 5.19 10.24 4.77
CA LEU A 33 5.20 11.70 4.89
C LEU A 33 6.58 12.32 5.17
N ALA A 34 7.67 11.54 5.01
CA ALA A 34 9.02 12.06 5.23
C ALA A 34 9.44 13.13 4.21
N ASN A 35 8.72 13.22 3.08
CA ASN A 35 8.96 14.15 1.99
C ASN A 35 7.77 15.10 1.78
N HIS A 36 6.94 15.29 2.80
CA HIS A 36 5.78 16.19 2.78
C HIS A 36 5.94 17.26 3.86
N GLU A 37 5.78 18.51 3.45
CA GLU A 37 5.50 19.60 4.40
C GLU A 37 4.09 19.43 4.99
N ALA A 38 3.82 20.08 6.13
CA ALA A 38 2.54 19.92 6.84
C ALA A 38 1.31 20.28 5.99
N ASP A 39 1.41 21.34 5.18
CA ASP A 39 0.36 21.81 4.28
C ASP A 39 0.38 21.15 2.90
N ALA A 40 1.34 20.25 2.62
CA ALA A 40 1.45 19.58 1.34
C ALA A 40 0.23 18.69 1.09
N LEU A 41 -0.30 18.75 -0.13
CA LEU A 41 -1.43 17.94 -0.58
C LEU A 41 -1.06 16.45 -0.57
N VAL A 42 -1.88 15.60 0.04
CA VAL A 42 -1.71 14.13 0.04
C VAL A 42 -2.87 13.40 -0.62
N ALA A 43 -4.07 13.96 -0.57
CA ALA A 43 -5.23 13.40 -1.26
C ALA A 43 -6.11 14.50 -1.88
N TYR A 44 -6.72 14.22 -3.03
CA TYR A 44 -7.56 15.16 -3.75
C TYR A 44 -8.74 14.47 -4.46
N GLY A 45 -9.78 15.22 -4.79
CA GLY A 45 -10.92 14.73 -5.56
C GLY A 45 -12.22 15.47 -5.23
N ALA A 46 -13.35 14.99 -5.76
CA ALA A 46 -14.65 15.64 -5.59
C ALA A 46 -15.10 15.76 -4.12
N ALA A 47 -14.65 14.85 -3.25
CA ALA A 47 -14.92 14.88 -1.82
C ALA A 47 -14.02 15.88 -1.04
N GLY A 48 -13.16 16.63 -1.73
CA GLY A 48 -12.27 17.63 -1.16
C GLY A 48 -10.80 17.19 -1.10
N GLU A 49 -9.96 18.18 -0.87
CA GLU A 49 -8.51 18.04 -0.69
C GLU A 49 -8.13 17.78 0.76
N ARG A 50 -6.97 17.15 0.96
CA ARG A 50 -6.40 16.85 2.28
C ARG A 50 -4.90 17.10 2.27
N SER A 51 -4.43 17.85 3.26
CA SER A 51 -3.01 18.03 3.54
C SER A 51 -2.41 16.88 4.36
N ALA A 52 -1.08 16.83 4.46
CA ALA A 52 -0.37 15.90 5.32
C ALA A 52 -0.76 16.06 6.81
N GLU A 53 -0.89 17.29 7.30
CA GLU A 53 -1.34 17.58 8.67
C GLU A 53 -2.78 17.09 8.91
N GLN A 54 -3.69 17.30 7.94
CA GLN A 54 -5.06 16.79 8.03
C GLN A 54 -5.10 15.28 8.05
N LEU A 55 -4.28 14.59 7.23
CA LEU A 55 -4.12 13.14 7.28
C LEU A 55 -3.67 12.67 8.66
N LEU A 56 -2.65 13.31 9.26
CA LEU A 56 -2.18 12.94 10.60
C LEU A 56 -3.22 13.20 11.69
N THR A 57 -4.04 14.24 11.54
CA THR A 57 -5.15 14.56 12.43
C THR A 57 -6.26 13.52 12.35
N ASP A 58 -6.64 13.14 11.14
CA ASP A 58 -7.65 12.12 10.87
C ASP A 58 -7.20 10.73 11.33
N VAL A 59 -5.92 10.42 11.15
CA VAL A 59 -5.29 9.21 11.72
C VAL A 59 -5.35 9.24 13.24
N ALA A 60 -5.11 10.38 13.90
CA ALA A 60 -5.22 10.50 15.35
C ALA A 60 -6.64 10.19 15.84
N ARG A 61 -7.67 10.72 15.16
CA ARG A 61 -9.09 10.49 15.49
C ARG A 61 -9.45 9.02 15.42
N VAL A 62 -9.09 8.35 14.33
CA VAL A 62 -9.38 6.92 14.15
C VAL A 62 -8.55 6.07 15.12
N ALA A 63 -7.28 6.39 15.31
CA ALA A 63 -6.43 5.67 16.25
C ALA A 63 -6.93 5.75 17.70
N ALA A 64 -7.55 6.87 18.10
CA ALA A 64 -8.08 7.08 19.45
C ALA A 64 -9.26 6.15 19.79
N VAL A 65 -10.04 5.73 18.80
CA VAL A 65 -11.19 4.82 18.99
C VAL A 65 -10.82 3.35 18.75
N LEU A 66 -9.66 3.09 18.16
CA LEU A 66 -9.19 1.72 17.94
C LEU A 66 -8.62 1.10 19.22
N PRO A 67 -8.93 -0.18 19.49
CA PRO A 67 -8.31 -0.90 20.60
C PRO A 67 -6.79 -0.90 20.44
N ALA A 68 -6.06 -0.96 21.56
CA ALA A 68 -4.62 -1.19 21.46
C ALA A 68 -4.41 -2.58 20.86
N GLY A 69 -3.53 -2.68 19.88
CA GLY A 69 -3.04 -3.95 19.38
C GLY A 69 -2.17 -4.62 20.45
N ASP A 70 -2.00 -5.92 20.31
CA ASP A 70 -1.23 -6.72 21.25
C ASP A 70 0.26 -6.34 21.20
N PRO A 71 0.82 -5.77 22.28
CA PRO A 71 2.25 -5.41 22.34
C PRO A 71 3.17 -6.63 22.23
N GLU A 72 2.71 -7.80 22.66
CA GLU A 72 3.46 -9.06 22.61
C GLU A 72 3.36 -9.73 21.23
N GLY A 73 2.43 -9.27 20.38
CA GLY A 73 2.23 -9.77 19.01
C GLY A 73 1.69 -11.20 18.95
N THR A 74 1.04 -11.66 20.01
CA THR A 74 0.39 -12.98 20.12
C THR A 74 -1.00 -12.99 19.46
N ASP A 75 -1.72 -11.87 19.45
CA ASP A 75 -2.95 -11.71 18.67
C ASP A 75 -2.58 -11.49 17.19
N GLU A 76 -2.76 -12.54 16.39
CA GLU A 76 -2.50 -12.51 14.95
C GLU A 76 -3.70 -12.04 14.12
N ARG A 77 -4.84 -11.72 14.77
CA ARG A 77 -6.03 -11.26 14.07
C ARG A 77 -5.82 -9.89 13.44
N GLU A 78 -6.56 -9.66 12.38
CA GLU A 78 -6.37 -8.54 11.48
C GLU A 78 -7.58 -7.64 11.45
N ILE A 79 -7.35 -6.38 11.10
CA ILE A 79 -8.42 -5.45 10.77
C ILE A 79 -8.74 -5.60 9.28
N LEU A 80 -9.99 -5.90 8.95
CA LEU A 80 -10.48 -5.87 7.57
C LEU A 80 -10.86 -4.43 7.20
N CYS A 81 -10.18 -3.83 6.22
CA CYS A 81 -10.46 -2.47 5.77
C CYS A 81 -11.30 -2.47 4.48
N VAL A 82 -12.55 -2.02 4.58
CA VAL A 82 -13.52 -1.93 3.49
C VAL A 82 -13.86 -0.46 3.21
N ALA A 83 -12.95 0.24 2.54
CA ALA A 83 -13.14 1.64 2.20
C ALA A 83 -13.12 1.85 0.68
N GLY A 84 -14.18 2.46 0.16
CA GLY A 84 -14.31 2.87 -1.24
C GLY A 84 -13.54 4.16 -1.53
N ASP A 85 -13.50 5.09 -0.56
CA ASP A 85 -12.64 6.27 -0.63
C ASP A 85 -11.20 5.90 -0.26
N ARG A 86 -10.27 6.20 -1.17
CA ARG A 86 -8.84 5.89 -1.02
C ARG A 86 -8.21 6.63 0.17
N TYR A 87 -8.71 7.81 0.52
CA TYR A 87 -8.26 8.55 1.69
C TYR A 87 -8.74 7.89 2.98
N HIS A 88 -10.00 7.48 3.05
CA HIS A 88 -10.52 6.72 4.21
C HIS A 88 -9.73 5.43 4.42
N PHE A 89 -9.42 4.71 3.33
CA PHE A 89 -8.55 3.53 3.38
C PHE A 89 -7.16 3.86 3.95
N ALA A 90 -6.53 4.94 3.47
CA ALA A 90 -5.22 5.35 3.95
C ALA A 90 -5.23 5.72 5.44
N VAL A 91 -6.25 6.46 5.90
CA VAL A 91 -6.43 6.80 7.31
C VAL A 91 -6.58 5.54 8.17
N ALA A 92 -7.46 4.62 7.78
CA ALA A 92 -7.69 3.37 8.51
C ALA A 92 -6.42 2.50 8.59
N LEU A 93 -5.68 2.40 7.49
CA LEU A 93 -4.42 1.66 7.40
C LEU A 93 -3.37 2.22 8.38
N LEU A 94 -3.16 3.54 8.34
CA LEU A 94 -2.18 4.21 9.20
C LEU A 94 -2.59 4.13 10.68
N ALA A 95 -3.87 4.36 10.99
CA ALA A 95 -4.39 4.27 12.35
C ALA A 95 -4.22 2.84 12.92
N ALA A 96 -4.57 1.82 12.15
CA ALA A 96 -4.34 0.42 12.52
C ALA A 96 -2.86 0.14 12.83
N TRP A 97 -1.95 0.57 11.94
CA TRP A 97 -0.52 0.37 12.15
C TRP A 97 0.02 1.09 13.38
N GLN A 98 -0.38 2.33 13.62
CA GLN A 98 0.03 3.10 14.80
C GLN A 98 -0.52 2.50 16.10
N ARG A 99 -1.63 1.77 16.04
CA ARG A 99 -2.21 1.05 17.16
C ARG A 99 -1.69 -0.37 17.35
N GLY A 100 -0.78 -0.85 16.51
CA GLY A 100 -0.20 -2.19 16.65
C GLY A 100 -0.86 -3.27 15.78
N HIS A 101 -1.94 -2.95 15.07
CA HIS A 101 -2.69 -3.91 14.27
C HIS A 101 -2.05 -4.20 12.91
N ARG A 102 -2.48 -5.32 12.32
CA ARG A 102 -2.24 -5.73 10.93
C ARG A 102 -3.53 -5.53 10.14
N VAL A 103 -3.42 -5.30 8.83
CA VAL A 103 -4.59 -5.10 7.97
C VAL A 103 -4.74 -6.27 6.98
N ALA A 104 -5.93 -6.85 6.93
CA ALA A 104 -6.31 -7.82 5.91
C ALA A 104 -6.71 -7.10 4.63
N LEU A 105 -6.12 -7.53 3.51
CA LEU A 105 -6.41 -7.03 2.17
C LEU A 105 -7.21 -8.10 1.41
N PRO A 106 -8.54 -7.92 1.25
CA PRO A 106 -9.39 -8.93 0.65
C PRO A 106 -9.08 -9.15 -0.84
N PRO A 107 -9.40 -10.34 -1.41
CA PRO A 107 -9.12 -10.64 -2.81
C PRO A 107 -9.86 -9.73 -3.80
N ASN A 108 -11.05 -9.28 -3.43
CA ASN A 108 -11.87 -8.32 -4.17
C ASN A 108 -12.90 -7.69 -3.22
N ALA A 109 -13.64 -6.70 -3.71
CA ALA A 109 -14.68 -6.00 -2.96
C ALA A 109 -16.10 -6.49 -3.25
N GLN A 110 -16.31 -7.77 -3.60
CA GLN A 110 -17.67 -8.30 -3.72
C GLN A 110 -18.33 -8.32 -2.33
N PRO A 111 -19.54 -7.74 -2.16
CA PRO A 111 -20.15 -7.56 -0.84
C PRO A 111 -20.30 -8.87 -0.05
N GLU A 112 -20.73 -9.94 -0.72
CA GLU A 112 -20.91 -11.25 -0.07
C GLU A 112 -19.58 -11.85 0.42
N LEU A 113 -18.49 -11.68 -0.35
CA LEU A 113 -17.17 -12.11 0.09
C LEU A 113 -16.70 -11.29 1.30
N LEU A 114 -16.88 -9.96 1.27
CA LEU A 114 -16.48 -9.11 2.38
C LEU A 114 -17.24 -9.44 3.67
N ARG A 115 -18.53 -9.76 3.56
CA ARG A 115 -19.36 -10.22 4.68
C ARG A 115 -18.91 -11.59 5.21
N GLN A 116 -18.50 -12.50 4.32
CA GLN A 116 -17.93 -13.79 4.75
C GLN A 116 -16.61 -13.59 5.47
N LEU A 117 -15.73 -12.71 4.96
CA LEU A 117 -14.45 -12.41 5.58
C LEU A 117 -14.61 -11.68 6.93
N SER A 118 -15.65 -10.86 7.12
CA SER A 118 -15.89 -10.21 8.40
C SER A 118 -16.23 -11.18 9.54
N ASP A 119 -16.77 -12.36 9.19
CA ASP A 119 -17.09 -13.43 10.14
C ASP A 119 -15.90 -14.41 10.34
N ASP A 120 -14.79 -14.22 9.62
CA ASP A 120 -13.61 -15.08 9.72
C ASP A 120 -12.92 -14.90 11.09
N PRO A 121 -12.54 -15.98 11.80
CA PRO A 121 -11.89 -15.89 13.11
C PRO A 121 -10.54 -15.17 13.09
N ALA A 122 -9.91 -15.01 11.92
CA ALA A 122 -8.70 -14.21 11.75
C ALA A 122 -8.98 -12.70 11.69
N ILE A 123 -10.24 -12.24 11.64
CA ILE A 123 -10.60 -10.83 11.67
C ILE A 123 -11.07 -10.42 13.07
N SER A 124 -10.48 -9.35 13.61
CA SER A 124 -10.84 -8.81 14.92
C SER A 124 -11.80 -7.62 14.83
N LEU A 125 -11.74 -6.87 13.74
CA LEU A 125 -12.55 -5.68 13.50
C LEU A 125 -12.66 -5.41 12.00
N VAL A 126 -13.82 -4.89 11.58
CA VAL A 126 -14.01 -4.29 10.27
C VAL A 126 -14.01 -2.77 10.42
N ILE A 127 -13.24 -2.09 9.58
CA ILE A 127 -13.30 -0.63 9.40
C ILE A 127 -13.83 -0.34 8.00
N HIS A 128 -14.81 0.54 7.86
CA HIS A 128 -15.48 0.77 6.58
C HIS A 128 -15.95 2.21 6.35
N ASP A 129 -16.37 2.51 5.12
CA ASP A 129 -17.05 3.76 4.74
C ASP A 129 -18.35 3.53 3.93
N THR A 130 -18.94 2.35 4.09
CA THR A 130 -20.17 1.90 3.40
C THR A 130 -21.27 1.52 4.38
N ASP A 131 -22.53 1.52 3.94
CA ASP A 131 -23.68 1.04 4.71
C ASP A 131 -23.84 -0.50 4.63
N GLU A 132 -23.04 -1.18 3.80
CA GLU A 132 -23.13 -2.63 3.57
C GLU A 132 -22.37 -3.46 4.62
N MET A 133 -21.56 -2.82 5.48
CA MET A 133 -20.73 -3.48 6.48
C MET A 133 -21.10 -3.04 7.89
N SER A 134 -20.90 -3.93 8.87
CA SER A 134 -20.90 -3.60 10.28
C SER A 134 -19.49 -3.44 10.81
N GLY A 135 -19.27 -2.52 11.73
CA GLY A 135 -17.96 -2.30 12.34
C GLY A 135 -17.75 -0.83 12.67
N LEU A 136 -16.50 -0.37 12.52
CA LEU A 136 -16.16 1.03 12.68
C LEU A 136 -16.41 1.79 11.37
N ASP A 137 -17.45 2.61 11.35
CA ASP A 137 -17.73 3.53 10.25
C ASP A 137 -16.81 4.77 10.35
N LEU A 138 -16.03 4.99 9.31
CA LEU A 138 -15.09 6.11 9.21
C LEU A 138 -15.78 7.45 8.90
N ARG A 139 -16.93 7.45 8.23
CA ARG A 139 -17.53 8.69 7.71
C ARG A 139 -17.81 9.72 8.81
N PRO A 140 -18.37 9.35 9.98
CA PRO A 140 -18.57 10.31 11.07
C PRO A 140 -17.27 10.79 11.71
N LEU A 141 -16.20 9.99 11.67
CA LEU A 141 -14.89 10.31 12.25
C LEU A 141 -14.04 11.21 11.34
N LEU A 142 -14.44 11.36 10.08
CA LEU A 142 -13.73 12.11 9.05
C LEU A 142 -14.56 13.28 8.47
N ASP A 143 -15.77 13.49 9.00
CA ASP A 143 -16.60 14.65 8.69
C ASP A 143 -16.15 15.86 9.52
N GLU A 144 -15.47 16.80 8.88
CA GLU A 144 -15.00 18.06 9.49
C GLU A 144 -16.14 18.88 10.15
N ARG A 145 -17.40 18.66 9.77
CA ARG A 145 -18.55 19.40 10.32
C ARG A 145 -18.99 18.90 11.69
N VAL A 146 -18.64 17.66 12.03
CA VAL A 146 -19.16 16.96 13.22
C VAL A 146 -18.02 16.49 14.13
N THR A 147 -16.83 16.29 13.59
CA THR A 147 -15.66 15.79 14.34
C THR A 147 -15.15 16.78 15.37
N THR A 148 -14.66 16.25 16.48
CA THR A 148 -13.95 17.06 17.46
C THR A 148 -12.54 17.41 16.96
N PRO A 149 -11.97 18.55 17.39
CA PRO A 149 -10.58 18.86 17.14
C PRO A 149 -9.67 17.75 17.70
N ALA A 150 -8.65 17.39 16.94
CA ALA A 150 -7.60 16.47 17.36
C ALA A 150 -6.25 17.08 16.94
N GLU A 151 -5.22 16.81 17.72
CA GLU A 151 -3.85 17.19 17.35
C GLU A 151 -3.30 16.19 16.32
N PRO A 152 -2.52 16.65 15.33
CA PRO A 152 -1.85 15.77 14.37
C PRO A 152 -1.00 14.71 15.07
N LEU A 153 -1.18 13.44 14.70
CA LEU A 153 -0.39 12.35 15.26
C LEU A 153 1.06 12.42 14.78
N THR A 154 2.02 12.25 15.69
CA THR A 154 3.42 11.93 15.30
C THR A 154 3.54 10.43 15.03
N LEU A 155 3.80 10.04 13.77
CA LEU A 155 3.93 8.62 13.42
C LEU A 155 5.14 7.98 14.12
N ALA A 156 4.87 6.93 14.90
CA ALA A 156 5.89 6.08 15.47
C ALA A 156 6.62 5.31 14.35
N PRO A 157 7.95 5.08 14.47
CA PRO A 157 8.67 4.25 13.54
C PRO A 157 8.11 2.83 13.52
N LEU A 158 8.09 2.20 12.35
CA LEU A 158 7.67 0.81 12.20
C LEU A 158 8.91 -0.07 12.03
N ALA A 159 9.04 -1.10 12.87
CA ALA A 159 10.10 -2.09 12.73
C ALA A 159 10.01 -2.78 11.36
N ALA A 160 11.11 -2.87 10.62
CA ALA A 160 11.12 -3.42 9.26
C ALA A 160 10.57 -4.85 9.17
N GLY A 161 10.80 -5.67 10.19
CA GLY A 161 10.26 -7.03 10.28
C GLY A 161 8.80 -7.13 10.68
N ARG A 162 8.15 -6.02 11.10
CA ARG A 162 6.76 -6.04 11.55
C ARG A 162 5.83 -6.33 10.37
N HIS A 163 4.94 -7.29 10.54
CA HIS A 163 3.87 -7.56 9.58
C HIS A 163 2.85 -6.43 9.64
N LEU A 164 2.56 -5.80 8.50
CA LEU A 164 1.66 -4.65 8.42
C LEU A 164 0.37 -4.99 7.68
N ALA A 165 0.47 -5.83 6.67
CA ALA A 165 -0.68 -6.24 5.86
C ALA A 165 -0.56 -7.71 5.47
N THR A 166 -1.70 -8.33 5.20
CA THR A 166 -1.78 -9.67 4.61
C THR A 166 -2.64 -9.58 3.37
N VAL A 167 -2.11 -10.03 2.23
CA VAL A 167 -2.88 -10.15 1.00
C VAL A 167 -3.59 -11.49 0.99
N TRP A 168 -4.91 -11.46 0.87
CA TRP A 168 -5.74 -12.63 0.79
C TRP A 168 -6.02 -12.93 -0.67
N THR A 169 -5.83 -14.19 -1.10
CA THR A 169 -6.13 -14.62 -2.46
C THR A 169 -7.16 -15.74 -2.43
N SER A 170 -8.01 -15.83 -3.46
CA SER A 170 -8.96 -16.92 -3.61
C SER A 170 -8.21 -18.22 -3.86
N GLY A 171 -8.16 -19.11 -2.88
CA GLY A 171 -7.57 -20.43 -3.06
C GLY A 171 -8.44 -21.32 -3.96
N SER A 172 -7.81 -22.19 -4.73
CA SER A 172 -8.49 -23.18 -5.58
C SER A 172 -9.30 -24.20 -4.77
N THR A 173 -9.02 -24.32 -3.47
CA THR A 173 -9.65 -25.25 -2.52
C THR A 173 -10.79 -24.62 -1.71
N GLY A 174 -11.13 -23.35 -1.95
CA GLY A 174 -12.17 -22.61 -1.22
C GLY A 174 -11.67 -21.85 0.02
N GLU A 175 -10.52 -22.23 0.58
CA GLU A 175 -9.86 -21.46 1.66
C GLU A 175 -8.96 -20.37 1.08
N HIS A 176 -8.96 -19.18 1.70
CA HIS A 176 -8.13 -18.06 1.25
C HIS A 176 -6.66 -18.28 1.59
N GLN A 177 -5.77 -18.10 0.61
CA GLN A 177 -4.33 -18.09 0.91
C GLN A 177 -3.93 -16.72 1.45
N ARG A 178 -3.07 -16.72 2.48
CA ARG A 178 -2.64 -15.52 3.21
C ARG A 178 -1.17 -15.25 2.91
N HIS A 179 -0.87 -14.08 2.36
CA HIS A 179 0.48 -13.66 2.02
C HIS A 179 0.86 -12.43 2.86
N PRO A 180 1.55 -12.62 4.00
CA PRO A 180 1.94 -11.53 4.88
C PRO A 180 3.00 -10.64 4.22
N LYS A 181 2.91 -9.34 4.46
CA LYS A 181 3.85 -8.32 3.99
C LYS A 181 4.38 -7.51 5.17
N THR A 182 5.69 -7.43 5.28
CA THR A 182 6.37 -6.66 6.33
C THR A 182 6.46 -5.18 5.97
N ALA A 183 6.67 -4.34 6.98
CA ALA A 183 6.97 -2.91 6.80
C ALA A 183 8.15 -2.70 5.85
N GLY A 184 9.23 -3.46 6.04
CA GLY A 184 10.42 -3.40 5.21
C GLY A 184 10.12 -3.72 3.76
N GLN A 185 9.32 -4.77 3.49
CA GLN A 185 8.93 -5.12 2.12
C GLN A 185 8.12 -4.01 1.45
N LEU A 186 7.04 -3.55 2.11
CA LEU A 186 6.13 -2.56 1.53
C LEU A 186 6.83 -1.22 1.25
N PHE A 187 7.61 -0.73 2.23
CA PHE A 187 8.24 0.57 2.09
C PHE A 187 9.49 0.56 1.21
N ALA A 188 10.31 -0.50 1.26
CA ALA A 188 11.42 -0.63 0.34
C ALA A 188 10.91 -0.70 -1.11
N GLU A 189 9.84 -1.45 -1.36
CA GLU A 189 9.23 -1.50 -2.69
C GLU A 189 8.71 -0.12 -3.13
N ALA A 190 7.93 0.57 -2.30
CA ALA A 190 7.42 1.91 -2.63
C ALA A 190 8.54 2.91 -2.96
N LEU A 191 9.63 2.91 -2.18
CA LEU A 191 10.79 3.77 -2.43
C LEU A 191 11.53 3.39 -3.71
N ILE A 192 11.78 2.10 -3.94
CA ILE A 192 12.44 1.61 -5.17
C ILE A 192 11.62 2.00 -6.41
N GLN A 193 10.30 1.81 -6.39
CA GLN A 193 9.44 2.19 -7.51
C GLN A 193 9.42 3.71 -7.73
N THR A 194 9.48 4.49 -6.64
CA THR A 194 9.57 5.95 -6.71
C THR A 194 10.83 6.39 -7.44
N GLU A 195 11.99 5.82 -7.08
CA GLU A 195 13.27 6.16 -7.70
C GLU A 195 13.36 5.65 -9.14
N LEU A 196 12.98 4.40 -9.38
CA LEU A 196 13.07 3.77 -10.70
C LEU A 196 12.27 4.51 -11.76
N PHE A 197 11.09 5.03 -11.39
CA PHE A 197 10.19 5.67 -12.34
C PHE A 197 10.12 7.19 -12.22
N GLY A 198 10.81 7.79 -11.25
CA GLY A 198 10.82 9.23 -10.99
C GLY A 198 9.44 9.76 -10.55
N LEU A 199 8.89 9.19 -9.47
CA LEU A 199 7.53 9.48 -8.98
C LEU A 199 7.48 10.52 -7.85
N TRP A 200 8.59 11.22 -7.63
CA TRP A 200 8.72 12.30 -6.64
C TRP A 200 7.73 13.44 -6.93
N GLY A 201 6.90 13.79 -5.94
CA GLY A 201 5.93 14.89 -6.02
C GLY A 201 4.75 14.69 -6.98
N MET A 202 4.56 13.49 -7.54
CA MET A 202 3.57 13.26 -8.60
C MET A 202 2.15 13.07 -8.07
N ARG A 203 1.16 13.51 -8.87
CA ARG A 203 -0.27 13.31 -8.61
C ARG A 203 -0.77 12.04 -9.29
N VAL A 204 -1.29 11.10 -8.51
CA VAL A 204 -1.69 9.77 -8.98
C VAL A 204 -3.21 9.61 -9.06
N VAL A 205 -3.71 9.19 -10.21
CA VAL A 205 -5.06 8.62 -10.38
C VAL A 205 -4.94 7.13 -10.62
N ALA A 206 -5.76 6.34 -9.93
CA ALA A 206 -5.72 4.88 -10.04
C ALA A 206 -7.10 4.28 -10.29
N THR A 207 -7.20 3.41 -11.29
CA THR A 207 -8.40 2.59 -11.55
C THR A 207 -8.41 1.31 -10.69
N VAL A 208 -7.33 1.08 -9.94
CA VAL A 208 -7.13 -0.09 -9.09
C VAL A 208 -7.56 0.22 -7.66
N PRO A 209 -8.39 -0.62 -7.02
CA PRO A 209 -8.77 -0.46 -5.63
C PRO A 209 -7.57 -0.51 -4.66
N SER A 210 -7.65 0.23 -3.56
CA SER A 210 -6.58 0.33 -2.56
C SER A 210 -6.28 -0.97 -1.83
N HIS A 211 -7.27 -1.87 -1.71
CA HIS A 211 -7.08 -3.18 -1.07
C HIS A 211 -6.29 -4.16 -1.95
N HIS A 212 -6.16 -3.93 -3.25
CA HIS A 212 -5.29 -4.74 -4.08
C HIS A 212 -3.82 -4.33 -3.84
N ILE A 213 -2.88 -5.27 -3.70
CA ILE A 213 -1.47 -4.94 -3.36
C ILE A 213 -0.83 -3.93 -4.33
N TYR A 214 -1.07 -4.08 -5.63
CA TYR A 214 -0.65 -3.10 -6.64
C TYR A 214 -1.29 -1.71 -6.44
N GLY A 215 -2.57 -1.67 -6.07
CA GLY A 215 -3.28 -0.44 -5.74
C GLY A 215 -2.71 0.21 -4.49
N LEU A 216 -2.58 -0.53 -3.39
CA LEU A 216 -1.93 -0.07 -2.16
C LEU A 216 -0.57 0.59 -2.44
N LEU A 217 0.30 -0.12 -3.17
CA LEU A 217 1.64 0.37 -3.48
C LEU A 217 1.61 1.64 -4.32
N PHE A 218 1.00 1.61 -5.50
CA PHE A 218 1.16 2.71 -6.48
C PHE A 218 0.24 3.91 -6.23
N SER A 219 -0.81 3.76 -5.43
CA SER A 219 -1.81 4.82 -5.24
C SER A 219 -2.04 5.24 -3.79
N VAL A 220 -1.35 4.60 -2.83
CA VAL A 220 -1.34 5.03 -1.43
C VAL A 220 0.11 5.19 -0.96
N LEU A 221 0.90 4.11 -0.96
CA LEU A 221 2.23 4.14 -0.38
C LEU A 221 3.24 4.97 -1.18
N VAL A 222 3.33 4.79 -2.49
CA VAL A 222 4.22 5.58 -3.36
C VAL A 222 3.97 7.08 -3.19
N PRO A 223 2.74 7.61 -3.36
CA PRO A 223 2.46 9.01 -3.10
C PRO A 223 2.87 9.47 -1.69
N LEU A 224 2.58 8.68 -0.66
CA LEU A 224 2.87 9.03 0.74
C LEU A 224 4.36 8.98 1.09
N VAL A 225 5.20 8.25 0.36
CA VAL A 225 6.65 8.25 0.58
C VAL A 225 7.38 9.23 -0.34
N SER A 226 6.77 9.65 -1.45
CA SER A 226 7.44 10.41 -2.51
C SER A 226 7.17 11.92 -2.50
N GLY A 227 6.47 12.45 -1.50
CA GLY A 227 6.00 13.84 -1.52
C GLY A 227 4.83 14.09 -2.49
N GLY A 228 4.23 13.01 -3.03
CA GLY A 228 3.14 13.08 -3.99
C GLY A 228 1.75 13.07 -3.36
N ALA A 229 0.73 13.03 -4.21
CA ALA A 229 -0.67 13.01 -3.79
C ALA A 229 -1.48 11.99 -4.60
N PHE A 230 -2.57 11.46 -4.04
CA PHE A 230 -3.45 10.52 -4.73
C PHE A 230 -4.90 11.00 -4.86
N SER A 231 -5.56 10.56 -5.92
CA SER A 231 -6.99 10.74 -6.08
C SER A 231 -7.77 9.86 -5.10
N ARG A 232 -8.72 10.47 -4.39
CA ARG A 232 -9.64 9.80 -3.45
C ARG A 232 -10.52 8.77 -4.12
N GLN A 233 -10.89 9.02 -5.38
CA GLN A 233 -11.78 8.16 -6.15
C GLN A 233 -11.03 7.08 -6.93
N THR A 234 -11.72 5.96 -7.19
CA THR A 234 -11.26 4.89 -8.08
C THR A 234 -12.11 4.88 -9.36
N PRO A 235 -11.79 5.71 -10.37
CA PRO A 235 -12.61 5.80 -11.57
C PRO A 235 -12.48 4.53 -12.43
N LEU A 236 -13.61 3.87 -12.72
CA LEU A 236 -13.62 2.59 -13.45
C LEU A 236 -14.04 2.74 -14.93
N HIS A 237 -14.83 3.77 -15.25
CA HIS A 237 -15.34 4.02 -16.60
C HIS A 237 -14.44 5.00 -17.36
N ALA A 238 -14.19 4.75 -18.66
CA ALA A 238 -13.25 5.54 -19.48
C ALA A 238 -13.52 7.06 -19.46
N VAL A 239 -14.79 7.47 -19.52
CA VAL A 239 -15.18 8.89 -19.46
C VAL A 239 -14.86 9.51 -18.10
N VAL A 240 -15.08 8.76 -17.01
CA VAL A 240 -14.80 9.21 -15.64
C VAL A 240 -13.29 9.23 -15.39
N VAL A 241 -12.53 8.27 -15.92
CA VAL A 241 -11.06 8.29 -15.90
C VAL A 241 -10.58 9.57 -16.58
N ARG A 242 -11.07 9.86 -17.79
CA ARG A 242 -10.72 11.08 -18.53
C ARG A 242 -11.03 12.34 -17.72
N SER A 243 -12.27 12.50 -17.24
CA SER A 243 -12.66 13.71 -16.51
C SER A 243 -11.83 13.88 -15.24
N THR A 244 -11.61 12.80 -14.49
CA THR A 244 -10.77 12.80 -13.28
C THR A 244 -9.34 13.26 -13.61
N LEU A 245 -8.71 12.72 -14.65
CA LEU A 245 -7.34 13.10 -15.03
C LEU A 245 -7.24 14.59 -15.39
N ILE A 246 -8.24 15.13 -16.11
CA ILE A 246 -8.27 16.54 -16.53
C ILE A 246 -8.52 17.46 -15.35
N GLU A 247 -9.58 17.21 -14.57
CA GLU A 247 -10.03 18.05 -13.46
C GLU A 247 -8.98 18.13 -12.35
N THR A 248 -8.25 17.03 -12.14
CA THR A 248 -7.24 16.96 -11.07
C THR A 248 -5.83 17.25 -11.56
N GLY A 249 -5.60 17.46 -12.86
CA GLY A 249 -4.24 17.66 -13.40
C GLY A 249 -3.28 16.56 -12.99
N ALA A 250 -3.72 15.29 -13.06
CA ALA A 250 -2.92 14.16 -12.62
C ALA A 250 -1.72 13.90 -13.56
N ASP A 251 -0.58 13.52 -12.98
CA ASP A 251 0.65 13.21 -13.71
C ASP A 251 0.72 11.72 -14.08
N VAL A 252 0.13 10.86 -13.25
CA VAL A 252 0.28 9.41 -13.31
C VAL A 252 -1.07 8.72 -13.35
N LEU A 253 -1.23 7.79 -14.31
CA LEU A 253 -2.35 6.85 -14.33
C LEU A 253 -1.86 5.44 -13.97
N VAL A 254 -2.42 4.88 -12.89
CA VAL A 254 -2.18 3.51 -12.44
C VAL A 254 -3.40 2.67 -12.82
N SER A 255 -3.22 1.64 -13.65
CA SER A 255 -4.36 0.91 -14.21
C SER A 255 -4.05 -0.56 -14.48
N VAL A 256 -5.06 -1.30 -14.91
CA VAL A 256 -4.95 -2.69 -15.40
C VAL A 256 -5.33 -2.78 -16.88
N PRO A 257 -4.94 -3.84 -17.61
CA PRO A 257 -5.19 -3.97 -19.04
C PRO A 257 -6.65 -3.80 -19.44
N ALA A 258 -7.60 -4.28 -18.64
CA ALA A 258 -9.03 -4.18 -18.93
C ALA A 258 -9.49 -2.71 -18.98
N HIS A 259 -9.10 -1.89 -18.00
CA HIS A 259 -9.43 -0.45 -17.96
C HIS A 259 -8.68 0.34 -19.03
N LEU A 260 -7.41 0.01 -19.27
CA LEU A 260 -6.62 0.63 -20.35
C LEU A 260 -7.23 0.36 -21.73
N ARG A 261 -7.69 -0.87 -21.99
CA ARG A 261 -8.41 -1.22 -23.22
C ARG A 261 -9.73 -0.45 -23.36
N ALA A 262 -10.43 -0.19 -22.26
CA ALA A 262 -11.68 0.57 -22.26
C ALA A 262 -11.50 2.03 -22.71
N LEU A 263 -10.29 2.60 -22.61
CA LEU A 263 -9.98 3.94 -23.13
C LEU A 263 -10.17 4.06 -24.65
N ARG A 264 -10.29 2.94 -25.38
CA ARG A 264 -10.68 2.94 -26.80
C ARG A 264 -12.03 3.62 -27.07
N LEU A 265 -12.88 3.75 -26.05
CA LEU A 265 -14.18 4.41 -26.14
C LEU A 265 -14.09 5.95 -26.22
N LEU A 266 -12.92 6.52 -25.92
CA LEU A 266 -12.67 7.96 -26.03
C LEU A 266 -12.22 8.32 -27.45
N ASP A 267 -12.47 9.54 -27.89
CA ASP A 267 -11.94 10.06 -29.17
C ASP A 267 -10.44 10.38 -29.04
N PRO A 268 -9.66 10.34 -30.15
CA PRO A 268 -8.23 10.68 -30.11
C PRO A 268 -8.00 12.06 -29.49
N GLY A 269 -6.95 12.19 -28.68
CA GLY A 269 -6.59 13.44 -28.01
C GLY A 269 -7.48 13.87 -26.83
N GLN A 270 -8.48 13.07 -26.44
CA GLN A 270 -9.32 13.38 -25.28
C GLN A 270 -8.65 13.13 -23.92
N LEU A 271 -7.51 12.46 -23.87
CA LEU A 271 -6.74 12.27 -22.64
C LEU A 271 -5.69 13.37 -22.50
N PRO A 272 -5.46 13.89 -21.27
CA PRO A 272 -4.37 14.83 -21.03
C PRO A 272 -3.01 14.13 -21.23
N LYS A 273 -1.95 14.93 -21.35
CA LYS A 273 -0.59 14.40 -21.29
C LYS A 273 -0.34 13.88 -19.88
N LEU A 274 0.17 12.66 -19.78
CA LEU A 274 0.57 12.04 -18.51
C LEU A 274 2.08 11.82 -18.53
N ALA A 275 2.73 12.05 -17.39
CA ALA A 275 4.14 11.75 -17.21
C ALA A 275 4.39 10.25 -17.21
N ARG A 276 3.48 9.46 -16.62
CA ARG A 276 3.57 7.99 -16.55
C ARG A 276 2.21 7.32 -16.67
N VAL A 277 2.19 6.15 -17.30
CA VAL A 277 1.03 5.24 -17.29
C VAL A 277 1.53 3.85 -16.92
N PHE A 278 0.96 3.25 -15.88
CA PHE A 278 1.32 1.92 -15.43
C PHE A 278 0.21 0.90 -15.70
N SER A 279 0.63 -0.32 -16.04
CA SER A 279 -0.24 -1.49 -16.17
C SER A 279 0.31 -2.63 -15.32
N SER A 280 -0.56 -3.34 -14.59
CA SER A 280 -0.19 -4.58 -13.90
C SER A 280 -1.39 -5.53 -13.77
N ALA A 281 -1.29 -6.54 -12.91
CA ALA A 281 -2.28 -7.59 -12.61
C ALA A 281 -2.62 -8.57 -13.75
N ALA A 282 -2.31 -8.24 -15.01
CA ALA A 282 -2.36 -9.14 -16.15
C ALA A 282 -1.43 -8.64 -17.26
N PRO A 283 -1.00 -9.51 -18.21
CA PRO A 283 -0.26 -9.07 -19.39
C PRO A 283 -1.05 -8.03 -20.20
N LEU A 284 -0.41 -6.92 -20.57
CA LEU A 284 -1.02 -5.93 -21.46
C LEU A 284 -1.04 -6.47 -22.90
N PRO A 285 -2.21 -6.53 -23.56
CA PRO A 285 -2.26 -6.94 -24.95
C PRO A 285 -1.51 -5.93 -25.85
N PRO A 286 -0.62 -6.36 -26.76
CA PRO A 286 0.16 -5.46 -27.62
C PRO A 286 -0.69 -4.48 -28.43
N GLU A 287 -1.88 -4.90 -28.87
CA GLU A 287 -2.83 -4.05 -29.57
C GLU A 287 -3.39 -2.93 -28.69
N THR A 288 -3.49 -3.16 -27.37
CA THR A 288 -3.92 -2.11 -26.41
C THR A 288 -2.81 -1.08 -26.24
N ALA A 289 -1.55 -1.51 -26.10
CA ALA A 289 -0.41 -0.60 -26.02
C ALA A 289 -0.27 0.27 -27.28
N ARG A 290 -0.36 -0.33 -28.47
CA ARG A 290 -0.35 0.41 -29.75
C ARG A 290 -1.50 1.40 -29.86
N MET A 291 -2.72 0.97 -29.50
CA MET A 291 -3.89 1.86 -29.51
C MET A 291 -3.69 3.08 -28.61
N LEU A 292 -3.13 2.90 -27.41
CA LEU A 292 -2.86 4.00 -26.48
C LEU A 292 -1.78 4.95 -27.01
N HIS A 293 -0.73 4.39 -27.60
CA HIS A 293 0.33 5.19 -28.21
C HIS A 293 -0.18 5.99 -29.42
N ASP A 294 -0.88 5.36 -30.36
CA ASP A 294 -1.30 5.99 -31.61
C ASP A 294 -2.37 7.07 -31.39
N ARG A 295 -3.32 6.81 -30.48
CA ARG A 295 -4.48 7.70 -30.26
C ARG A 295 -4.24 8.77 -29.21
N PHE A 296 -3.38 8.49 -28.22
CA PHE A 296 -3.22 9.36 -27.04
C PHE A 296 -1.76 9.69 -26.72
N ARG A 297 -0.78 9.14 -27.48
CA ARG A 297 0.66 9.33 -27.23
C ARG A 297 1.09 8.89 -25.84
N LEU A 298 0.40 7.89 -25.28
CA LEU A 298 0.72 7.32 -23.98
C LEU A 298 1.63 6.10 -24.16
N ALA A 299 2.79 6.12 -23.49
CA ALA A 299 3.64 4.96 -23.30
C ALA A 299 3.25 4.28 -21.98
N VAL A 300 3.05 2.97 -22.00
CA VAL A 300 2.61 2.21 -20.83
C VAL A 300 3.75 1.37 -20.30
N THR A 301 4.08 1.54 -19.02
CA THR A 301 5.03 0.67 -18.32
C THR A 301 4.26 -0.48 -17.66
N GLU A 302 4.51 -1.70 -18.11
CA GLU A 302 4.03 -2.90 -17.46
C GLU A 302 4.90 -3.22 -16.24
N VAL A 303 4.31 -3.25 -15.05
CA VAL A 303 4.95 -3.69 -13.81
C VAL A 303 4.59 -5.16 -13.61
N LEU A 304 5.62 -6.00 -13.60
CA LEU A 304 5.53 -7.47 -13.50
C LEU A 304 5.90 -7.90 -12.08
N GLY A 305 5.05 -8.74 -11.50
CA GLY A 305 5.19 -9.16 -10.13
C GLY A 305 4.15 -10.20 -9.73
N SER A 306 4.26 -10.67 -8.49
CA SER A 306 3.25 -11.52 -7.85
C SER A 306 2.89 -10.97 -6.48
N THR A 307 1.84 -11.51 -5.87
CA THR A 307 1.47 -11.16 -4.48
C THR A 307 2.62 -11.39 -3.51
N GLU A 308 3.36 -12.48 -3.71
CA GLU A 308 4.52 -12.88 -2.89
C GLU A 308 5.71 -11.93 -3.10
N THR A 309 6.05 -11.63 -4.35
CA THR A 309 7.30 -10.97 -4.70
C THR A 309 7.21 -9.45 -4.79
N GLY A 310 6.00 -8.89 -4.90
CA GLY A 310 5.83 -7.49 -5.29
C GLY A 310 6.17 -7.28 -6.77
N GLY A 311 6.23 -6.02 -7.22
CA GLY A 311 6.71 -5.64 -8.55
C GLY A 311 8.23 -5.79 -8.65
N ILE A 312 8.69 -6.81 -9.36
CA ILE A 312 10.11 -7.18 -9.47
C ILE A 312 10.74 -6.88 -10.82
N ALA A 313 9.93 -6.58 -11.84
CA ALA A 313 10.40 -6.26 -13.18
C ALA A 313 9.46 -5.30 -13.89
N SER A 314 9.94 -4.66 -14.95
CA SER A 314 9.12 -3.81 -15.81
C SER A 314 9.52 -3.88 -17.27
N ARG A 315 8.56 -3.61 -18.17
CA ARG A 315 8.81 -3.36 -19.60
C ARG A 315 7.97 -2.20 -20.10
N VAL A 316 8.38 -1.59 -21.21
CA VAL A 316 7.70 -0.47 -21.89
C VAL A 316 7.29 -0.88 -23.28
#